data_AF-A0AA36HMJ5-F1
#
_entry.id   AF-A0AA36HMJ5-F1
#
_cell.length_a   1.000
_cell.length_b   1.000
_cell.length_c   1.000
_cell.angle_alpha   90.00
_cell.angle_beta   90.00
_cell.angle_gamma   90.00
#
_symmetry.space_group_name_H-M   'P 1'
#
loop_
_entity.id
_entity.type
_entity.pdbx_description
1 polymer ?
#
loop_
_entity_poly.entity_id
_entity_poly.type
_entity_poly.pdbx_seq_one_letter_code
_entity_poly.pdbx_strand_id
1 'polypeptide(L)'
;MKRIGMIAPSLAAAQAQELQADPCDAHMVENLGWLQQYIEIGFFTDYRNQAWHYYATNETSYAFLWLNSISYANLDFLREACPAAAALALLLRAEERLPAREADLPLLELALQVEPSGLWPLKEGLERLRRLVRRMALPEEYTVDVVMPYCNEPLDGLLSKKTGYEEDWLAGPAPLRHARLILYRLTDCFSARYALRNEEALDSLPESAKVAARLFAQVEVVPVDQSPKAWESARYFLHMYRNYDDLADFTLVLHPDVFEHVNPRTLRNMLQSLRVGTFRLAGNGDTWHQHLSLSHHYLFRPSRARFASANCTDAELGFQDLWQQLFNETPPEEEERSNFGFYCCSQFLVHRDLVRARHRGWYLHAQQQISWEHCATSYMELLWHGIFRGVLHERKRQDRPELPLFLRVDNFLEGTSDGLI
;
A
#
# COMPACT_ATOMS: atom_id res chain seq x y z
N MET A 1 -19.84 32.55 18.60
CA MET A 1 -20.85 31.88 17.75
C MET A 1 -20.21 30.63 17.14
N LYS A 2 -20.52 29.44 17.67
CA LYS A 2 -20.14 28.16 17.06
C LYS A 2 -20.96 28.00 15.79
N ARG A 3 -20.32 27.92 14.62
CA ARG A 3 -20.97 27.46 13.39
C ARG A 3 -21.32 25.99 13.59
N ILE A 4 -22.60 25.71 13.83
CA ILE A 4 -23.15 24.37 13.65
C ILE A 4 -23.04 24.14 12.13
N GLY A 5 -22.08 23.31 11.73
CA GLY A 5 -21.93 22.92 10.33
C GLY A 5 -23.24 22.31 9.86
N MET A 6 -23.83 22.88 8.82
CA MET A 6 -24.91 22.24 8.09
C MET A 6 -24.41 20.87 7.67
N ILE A 7 -25.01 19.80 8.21
CA ILE A 7 -24.82 18.44 7.71
C ILE A 7 -25.18 18.52 6.22
N ALA A 8 -24.24 18.13 5.36
CA ALA A 8 -24.45 18.16 3.92
C ALA A 8 -25.75 17.40 3.59
N PRO A 9 -26.65 17.94 2.74
CA PRO A 9 -27.92 17.32 2.39
C PRO A 9 -27.80 15.85 1.93
N SER A 10 -26.63 15.42 1.46
CA SER A 10 -26.35 14.05 1.05
C SER A 10 -26.37 13.03 2.19
N LEU A 11 -25.94 13.40 3.41
CA LEU A 11 -25.86 12.44 4.52
C LEU A 11 -27.25 12.10 5.07
N ALA A 12 -28.13 13.10 5.17
CA ALA A 12 -29.51 12.91 5.59
C ALA A 12 -30.34 12.14 4.54
N ALA A 13 -30.05 12.32 3.24
CA ALA A 13 -30.67 11.52 2.19
C ALA A 13 -30.20 10.06 2.20
N ALA A 14 -28.90 9.82 2.43
CA ALA A 14 -28.35 8.47 2.57
C ALA A 14 -28.96 7.72 3.78
N GLN A 15 -29.11 8.39 4.92
CA GLN A 15 -29.74 7.82 6.12
C GLN A 15 -31.24 7.53 5.95
N ALA A 16 -31.95 8.30 5.11
CA ALA A 16 -33.37 8.08 4.84
C ALA A 16 -33.64 6.91 3.86
N GLN A 17 -32.66 6.53 3.04
CA GLN A 17 -32.74 5.40 2.09
C GLN A 17 -32.28 4.05 2.68
N GLU A 18 -31.69 4.06 3.88
CA GLU A 18 -30.94 2.94 4.48
C GLU A 18 -31.76 1.67 4.78
N LEU A 19 -33.08 1.67 4.54
CA LEU A 19 -34.00 0.59 4.93
C LEU A 19 -34.88 0.00 3.83
N GLN A 20 -34.76 0.46 2.57
CA GLN A 20 -35.52 -0.16 1.47
C GLN A 20 -34.73 -1.29 0.83
N ALA A 21 -35.28 -2.51 0.85
CA ALA A 21 -34.70 -3.65 0.13
C ALA A 21 -34.55 -3.31 -1.36
N ASP A 22 -33.40 -3.67 -1.94
CA ASP A 22 -33.16 -3.51 -3.36
C ASP A 22 -33.99 -4.53 -4.16
N PRO A 23 -34.72 -4.11 -5.22
CA PRO A 23 -35.47 -5.04 -6.06
C PRO A 23 -34.61 -6.18 -6.62
N CYS A 24 -33.30 -5.95 -6.83
CA CYS A 24 -32.37 -6.97 -7.28
C CYS A 24 -32.19 -8.12 -6.27
N ASP A 25 -32.44 -7.91 -4.98
CA ASP A 25 -32.29 -8.95 -3.96
C ASP A 25 -33.30 -10.09 -4.14
N ALA A 26 -34.48 -9.81 -4.71
CA ALA A 26 -35.45 -10.86 -5.04
C ALA A 26 -34.88 -11.88 -6.04
N HIS A 27 -34.10 -11.40 -7.02
CA HIS A 27 -33.47 -12.25 -8.02
C HIS A 27 -32.33 -13.12 -7.43
N MET A 28 -31.59 -12.59 -6.45
CA MET A 28 -30.61 -13.38 -5.70
C MET A 28 -31.28 -14.45 -4.84
N VAL A 29 -32.38 -14.10 -4.16
CA VAL A 29 -33.15 -15.01 -3.30
C VAL A 29 -33.69 -16.22 -4.08
N GLU A 30 -34.18 -16.01 -5.31
CA GLU A 30 -34.67 -17.10 -6.17
C GLU A 30 -33.57 -18.13 -6.52
N ASN A 31 -32.29 -17.73 -6.49
CA ASN A 31 -31.16 -18.58 -6.91
C ASN A 31 -30.38 -19.23 -5.74
N LEU A 32 -30.58 -18.79 -4.49
CA LEU A 32 -29.77 -19.22 -3.34
C LEU A 32 -30.36 -20.41 -2.54
N GLY A 33 -31.60 -20.82 -2.84
CA GLY A 33 -32.24 -21.98 -2.21
C GLY A 33 -32.24 -21.90 -0.67
N TRP A 34 -31.69 -22.93 -0.01
CA TRP A 34 -31.72 -23.07 1.46
C TRP A 34 -30.85 -22.07 2.22
N LEU A 35 -29.90 -21.38 1.57
CA LEU A 35 -29.04 -20.39 2.21
C LEU A 35 -29.78 -19.10 2.63
N GLN A 36 -31.00 -18.91 2.13
CA GLN A 36 -31.82 -17.72 2.39
C GLN A 36 -32.03 -17.42 3.88
N GLN A 37 -32.10 -18.45 4.73
CA GLN A 37 -32.36 -18.28 6.17
C GLN A 37 -31.21 -17.59 6.93
N TYR A 38 -30.02 -17.47 6.33
CA TYR A 38 -28.84 -16.88 6.95
C TYR A 38 -28.54 -15.46 6.47
N ILE A 39 -29.34 -14.91 5.54
CA ILE A 39 -29.11 -13.60 4.93
C ILE A 39 -30.11 -12.61 5.54
N GLU A 40 -29.67 -11.85 6.55
CA GLU A 40 -30.50 -10.83 7.21
C GLU A 40 -30.71 -9.58 6.34
N ILE A 41 -29.72 -9.25 5.51
CA ILE A 41 -29.74 -8.15 4.55
C ILE A 41 -29.32 -8.71 3.19
N GLY A 42 -30.13 -8.45 2.15
CA GLY A 42 -29.80 -8.88 0.80
C GLY A 42 -28.48 -8.29 0.29
N PHE A 43 -27.73 -9.07 -0.49
CA PHE A 43 -26.41 -8.70 -1.00
C PHE A 43 -26.40 -7.34 -1.70
N PHE A 44 -27.40 -7.06 -2.56
CA PHE A 44 -27.45 -5.82 -3.32
C PHE A 44 -27.82 -4.64 -2.42
N THR A 45 -28.73 -4.82 -1.46
CA THR A 45 -29.03 -3.80 -0.45
C THR A 45 -27.78 -3.43 0.35
N ASP A 46 -27.05 -4.41 0.90
CA ASP A 46 -25.85 -4.13 1.69
C ASP A 46 -24.77 -3.48 0.81
N TYR A 47 -24.51 -4.01 -0.38
CA TYR A 47 -23.49 -3.44 -1.27
C TYR A 47 -23.79 -1.98 -1.66
N ARG A 48 -25.06 -1.68 -1.98
CA ARG A 48 -25.52 -0.34 -2.27
C ARG A 48 -25.34 0.60 -1.06
N ASN A 49 -25.72 0.16 0.13
CA ASN A 49 -25.60 0.96 1.35
C ASN A 49 -24.12 1.22 1.71
N GLN A 50 -23.26 0.20 1.62
CA GLN A 50 -21.83 0.36 1.83
C GLN A 50 -21.20 1.33 0.82
N ALA A 51 -21.64 1.30 -0.45
CA ALA A 51 -21.17 2.22 -1.47
C ALA A 51 -21.65 3.66 -1.25
N TRP A 52 -22.89 3.84 -0.80
CA TRP A 52 -23.39 5.16 -0.40
C TRP A 52 -22.56 5.74 0.74
N HIS A 53 -22.30 4.94 1.78
CA HIS A 53 -21.44 5.33 2.88
C HIS A 53 -20.06 5.74 2.34
N TYR A 54 -19.43 4.90 1.51
CA TYR A 54 -18.13 5.18 0.91
C TYR A 54 -18.08 6.51 0.15
N TYR A 55 -19.04 6.77 -0.73
CA TYR A 55 -19.03 8.02 -1.49
C TYR A 55 -19.38 9.25 -0.66
N ALA A 56 -20.13 9.09 0.43
CA ALA A 56 -20.48 10.16 1.34
C ALA A 56 -19.33 10.54 2.30
N THR A 57 -18.60 9.56 2.82
CA THR A 57 -17.60 9.76 3.90
C THR A 57 -16.15 9.56 3.46
N ASN A 58 -15.93 8.90 2.33
CA ASN A 58 -14.67 8.28 1.94
C ASN A 58 -14.13 7.23 2.93
N GLU A 59 -14.93 6.75 3.87
CA GLU A 59 -14.54 5.68 4.77
C GLU A 59 -14.86 4.34 4.10
N THR A 60 -13.98 3.35 4.31
CA THR A 60 -14.16 1.99 3.82
C THR A 60 -14.41 1.08 5.01
N SER A 61 -15.36 0.16 4.89
CA SER A 61 -15.60 -0.89 5.88
C SER A 61 -15.08 -2.24 5.37
N TYR A 62 -14.88 -3.20 6.27
CA TYR A 62 -14.56 -4.57 5.86
C TYR A 62 -15.63 -5.16 4.93
N ALA A 63 -16.92 -4.92 5.24
CA ALA A 63 -18.03 -5.36 4.40
C ALA A 63 -17.95 -4.76 2.99
N PHE A 64 -17.71 -3.44 2.88
CA PHE A 64 -17.54 -2.76 1.60
C PHE A 64 -16.43 -3.41 0.74
N LEU A 65 -15.25 -3.61 1.32
CA LEU A 65 -14.11 -4.19 0.59
C LEU A 65 -14.38 -5.63 0.13
N TRP A 66 -15.03 -6.43 0.99
CA TRP A 66 -15.41 -7.81 0.67
C TRP A 66 -16.44 -7.88 -0.45
N LEU A 67 -17.56 -7.15 -0.31
CA LEU A 67 -18.63 -7.08 -1.31
C LEU A 67 -18.12 -6.59 -2.65
N ASN A 68 -17.23 -5.59 -2.64
CA ASN A 68 -16.61 -5.07 -3.85
C ASN A 68 -15.72 -6.11 -4.54
N SER A 69 -14.93 -6.86 -3.77
CA SER A 69 -14.10 -7.96 -4.29
C SER A 69 -14.94 -9.08 -4.93
N ILE A 70 -16.03 -9.49 -4.27
CA ILE A 70 -16.98 -10.47 -4.81
C ILE A 70 -17.64 -9.96 -6.09
N SER A 71 -18.00 -8.68 -6.12
CA SER A 71 -18.63 -8.05 -7.27
C SER A 71 -17.73 -8.09 -8.51
N TYR A 72 -16.41 -7.96 -8.34
CA TYR A 72 -15.45 -8.10 -9.44
C TYR A 72 -15.33 -9.53 -9.94
N ALA A 73 -15.30 -10.50 -9.01
CA ALA A 73 -15.17 -11.92 -9.35
C ALA A 73 -16.41 -12.46 -10.06
N ASN A 74 -17.58 -11.84 -9.84
CA ASN A 74 -18.87 -12.29 -10.35
C ASN A 74 -19.53 -11.25 -11.28
N LEU A 75 -18.73 -10.45 -11.97
CA LEU A 75 -19.25 -9.29 -12.73
C LEU A 75 -20.32 -9.67 -13.77
N ASP A 76 -20.18 -10.82 -14.44
CA ASP A 76 -21.17 -11.26 -15.44
C ASP A 76 -22.51 -11.63 -14.79
N PHE A 77 -22.49 -12.29 -13.64
CA PHE A 77 -23.70 -12.53 -12.84
C PHE A 77 -24.33 -11.20 -12.39
N LEU A 78 -23.52 -10.24 -11.92
CA LEU A 78 -24.05 -8.92 -11.54
C LEU A 78 -24.70 -8.20 -12.73
N ARG A 79 -24.16 -8.32 -13.95
CA ARG A 79 -24.73 -7.69 -15.15
C ARG A 79 -26.12 -8.23 -15.47
N GLU A 80 -26.34 -9.52 -15.26
CA GLU A 80 -27.64 -10.17 -15.47
C GLU A 80 -28.61 -9.86 -14.33
N ALA A 81 -28.17 -10.05 -13.09
CA ALA A 81 -29.01 -9.93 -11.90
C ALA A 81 -29.35 -8.49 -11.51
N CYS A 82 -28.37 -7.58 -11.61
CA CYS A 82 -28.50 -6.19 -11.20
C CYS A 82 -27.54 -5.26 -11.96
N PRO A 83 -27.93 -4.78 -13.16
CA PRO A 83 -27.07 -3.93 -14.00
C PRO A 83 -26.50 -2.70 -13.28
N ALA A 84 -27.24 -2.11 -12.35
CA ALA A 84 -26.78 -0.98 -11.54
C ALA A 84 -25.63 -1.37 -10.59
N ALA A 85 -25.70 -2.54 -9.96
CA ALA A 85 -24.62 -3.06 -9.13
C ALA A 85 -23.36 -3.35 -9.98
N ALA A 86 -23.53 -3.90 -11.18
CA ALA A 86 -22.43 -4.13 -12.11
C ALA A 86 -21.77 -2.81 -12.55
N ALA A 87 -22.56 -1.78 -12.87
CA ALA A 87 -22.06 -0.45 -13.21
C ALA A 87 -21.29 0.18 -12.05
N LEU A 88 -21.81 0.06 -10.82
CA LEU A 88 -21.11 0.51 -9.61
C LEU A 88 -19.78 -0.21 -9.42
N ALA A 89 -19.76 -1.54 -9.56
CA ALA A 89 -18.53 -2.33 -9.47
C ALA A 89 -17.51 -1.87 -10.51
N LEU A 90 -17.92 -1.57 -11.74
CA LEU A 90 -17.04 -1.00 -12.76
C LEU A 90 -16.50 0.38 -12.38
N LEU A 91 -17.32 1.26 -11.78
CA LEU A 91 -16.87 2.58 -11.29
C LEU A 91 -15.83 2.45 -10.17
N LEU A 92 -16.08 1.58 -9.19
CA LEU A 92 -15.14 1.33 -8.09
C LEU A 92 -13.85 0.69 -8.60
N ARG A 93 -13.95 -0.26 -9.53
CA ARG A 93 -12.78 -0.89 -10.18
C ARG A 93 -11.96 0.12 -10.95
N ALA A 94 -12.61 1.07 -11.60
CA ALA A 94 -11.90 2.15 -12.26
C ALA A 94 -11.25 3.09 -11.25
N GLU A 95 -11.93 3.48 -10.19
CA GLU A 95 -11.34 4.32 -9.12
C GLU A 95 -10.11 3.64 -8.48
N GLU A 96 -10.19 2.34 -8.22
CA GLU A 96 -9.08 1.51 -7.76
C GLU A 96 -7.93 1.41 -8.78
N ARG A 97 -8.24 1.50 -10.07
CA ARG A 97 -7.23 1.40 -11.12
C ARG A 97 -6.72 2.73 -11.61
N LEU A 98 -7.39 3.84 -11.33
CA LEU A 98 -6.87 5.17 -11.63
C LEU A 98 -5.65 5.38 -10.75
N PRO A 99 -4.48 5.59 -11.37
CA PRO A 99 -4.25 6.26 -12.67
C PRO A 99 -3.80 5.34 -13.82
N ALA A 100 -3.79 4.03 -13.63
CA ALA A 100 -3.04 3.08 -14.43
C ALA A 100 -3.54 2.87 -15.87
N ARG A 101 -4.75 3.31 -16.25
CA ARG A 101 -5.33 3.04 -17.58
C ARG A 101 -6.25 4.15 -18.09
N GLU A 102 -5.71 5.06 -18.89
CA GLU A 102 -6.53 5.87 -19.83
C GLU A 102 -7.39 4.98 -20.75
N ALA A 103 -6.91 3.77 -21.05
CA ALA A 103 -7.62 2.78 -21.87
C ALA A 103 -8.96 2.32 -21.29
N ASP A 104 -9.22 2.52 -19.99
CA ASP A 104 -10.48 2.14 -19.36
C ASP A 104 -11.53 3.28 -19.44
N LEU A 105 -11.16 4.50 -19.89
CA LEU A 105 -12.07 5.64 -20.04
C LEU A 105 -13.25 5.37 -21.01
N PRO A 106 -13.07 4.70 -22.17
CA PRO A 106 -14.19 4.35 -23.03
C PRO A 106 -15.14 3.30 -22.43
N LEU A 107 -14.60 2.35 -21.64
CA LEU A 107 -15.39 1.36 -20.90
C LEU A 107 -16.22 2.03 -19.80
N LEU A 108 -15.65 3.06 -19.17
CA LEU A 108 -16.35 3.92 -18.24
C LEU A 108 -17.46 4.71 -18.93
N GLU A 109 -17.18 5.36 -20.07
CA GLU A 109 -18.20 6.08 -20.84
C GLU A 109 -19.36 5.18 -21.28
N LEU A 110 -19.10 3.90 -21.58
CA LEU A 110 -20.13 2.91 -21.88
C LEU A 110 -20.96 2.54 -20.63
N ALA A 111 -20.32 2.35 -19.47
CA ALA A 111 -21.02 2.11 -18.21
C ALA A 111 -21.94 3.29 -17.80
N LEU A 112 -21.66 4.49 -18.31
CA LEU A 112 -22.45 5.70 -18.07
C LEU A 112 -23.67 5.87 -18.95
N GLN A 113 -23.88 4.98 -19.93
CA GLN A 113 -25.12 4.92 -20.70
C GLN A 113 -26.24 4.21 -19.92
N VAL A 114 -25.92 3.59 -18.77
CA VAL A 114 -26.91 3.07 -17.84
C VAL A 114 -27.62 4.25 -17.19
N GLU A 115 -28.93 4.40 -17.45
CA GLU A 115 -29.71 5.43 -16.74
C GLU A 115 -29.56 5.22 -15.24
N PRO A 116 -29.20 6.27 -14.47
CA PRO A 116 -29.07 6.16 -13.03
C PRO A 116 -30.45 5.86 -12.43
N SER A 117 -30.75 4.58 -12.22
CA SER A 117 -31.87 4.18 -11.39
C SER A 117 -31.58 4.71 -9.97
N GLY A 118 -32.44 5.59 -9.48
CA GLY A 118 -32.15 6.53 -8.38
C GLY A 118 -31.84 5.95 -6.99
N LEU A 119 -31.64 4.63 -6.87
CA LEU A 119 -31.25 3.97 -5.63
C LEU A 119 -29.73 3.79 -5.50
N TRP A 120 -28.98 3.69 -6.60
CA TRP A 120 -27.54 3.41 -6.58
C TRP A 120 -26.71 4.70 -6.69
N PRO A 121 -25.55 4.81 -6.00
CA PRO A 121 -24.70 6.01 -6.01
C PRO A 121 -23.85 6.15 -7.28
N LEU A 122 -24.43 5.84 -8.45
CA LEU A 122 -23.73 5.86 -9.74
C LEU A 122 -23.31 7.28 -10.13
N LYS A 123 -24.15 8.26 -9.82
CA LYS A 123 -23.86 9.68 -10.09
C LYS A 123 -22.68 10.16 -9.25
N GLU A 124 -22.68 9.84 -7.97
CA GLU A 124 -21.63 10.21 -7.01
C GLU A 124 -20.29 9.57 -7.41
N GLY A 125 -20.31 8.27 -7.75
CA GLY A 125 -19.13 7.56 -8.23
C GLY A 125 -18.56 8.14 -9.52
N LEU A 126 -19.43 8.45 -10.48
CA LEU A 126 -19.02 9.11 -11.72
C LEU A 126 -18.44 10.51 -11.48
N GLU A 127 -19.12 11.34 -10.69
CA GLU A 127 -18.61 12.68 -10.39
C GLU A 127 -17.26 12.62 -9.70
N ARG A 128 -17.08 11.68 -8.77
CA ARG A 128 -15.80 11.43 -8.12
C ARG A 128 -14.73 11.02 -9.12
N LEU A 129 -15.03 10.05 -9.98
CA LEU A 129 -14.11 9.57 -11.00
C LEU A 129 -13.70 10.69 -11.96
N ARG A 130 -14.65 11.52 -12.42
CA ARG A 130 -14.37 12.72 -13.23
C ARG A 130 -13.47 13.71 -12.50
N ARG A 131 -13.68 13.93 -11.19
CA ARG A 131 -12.79 14.78 -10.39
C ARG A 131 -11.39 14.19 -10.32
N LEU A 132 -11.25 12.88 -10.10
CA LEU A 132 -9.97 12.20 -10.10
C LEU A 132 -9.27 12.34 -11.46
N VAL A 133 -9.95 12.00 -12.56
CA VAL A 133 -9.42 12.16 -13.93
C VAL A 133 -8.97 13.59 -14.21
N ARG A 134 -9.77 14.60 -13.84
CA ARG A 134 -9.38 16.01 -14.00
C ARG A 134 -8.17 16.39 -13.17
N ARG A 135 -8.07 15.92 -11.92
CA ARG A 135 -6.87 16.15 -11.09
C ARG A 135 -5.65 15.54 -11.77
N MET A 136 -5.79 14.34 -12.32
CA MET A 136 -4.70 13.60 -12.97
C MET A 136 -4.26 14.15 -14.33
N ALA A 137 -5.02 15.05 -14.95
CA ALA A 137 -4.65 15.70 -16.21
C ALA A 137 -3.46 16.67 -16.08
N LEU A 138 -2.99 16.93 -14.86
CA LEU A 138 -1.82 17.75 -14.55
C LEU A 138 -0.73 16.86 -13.92
N PRO A 139 -0.02 16.03 -14.71
CA PRO A 139 0.97 15.11 -14.17
C PRO A 139 2.15 15.90 -13.57
N GLU A 140 2.56 15.52 -12.36
CA GLU A 140 3.84 15.92 -11.77
C GLU A 140 4.93 14.92 -12.19
N GLU A 141 6.13 15.38 -12.51
CA GLU A 141 7.25 14.44 -12.70
C GLU A 141 7.84 14.09 -11.33
N TYR A 142 7.75 12.82 -10.93
CA TYR A 142 8.39 12.33 -9.71
C TYR A 142 9.62 11.49 -10.03
N THR A 143 10.72 11.80 -9.36
CA THR A 143 11.86 10.93 -9.22
C THR A 143 11.61 9.91 -8.10
N VAL A 144 11.96 8.65 -8.35
CA VAL A 144 11.75 7.55 -7.39
C VAL A 144 13.03 6.76 -7.21
N ASP A 145 13.46 6.61 -5.97
CA ASP A 145 14.52 5.66 -5.59
C ASP A 145 13.88 4.41 -5.00
N VAL A 146 14.15 3.25 -5.58
CA VAL A 146 13.84 1.93 -5.00
C VAL A 146 15.08 1.42 -4.29
N VAL A 147 15.00 1.30 -2.98
CA VAL A 147 16.14 1.00 -2.10
C VAL A 147 15.94 -0.35 -1.45
N MET A 148 16.94 -1.22 -1.58
CA MET A 148 16.89 -2.57 -1.02
C MET A 148 18.21 -2.96 -0.33
N PRO A 149 18.14 -3.70 0.79
CA PRO A 149 19.24 -4.56 1.20
C PRO A 149 19.47 -5.61 0.11
N TYR A 150 20.71 -6.07 -0.13
CA TYR A 150 20.95 -7.09 -1.15
C TYR A 150 22.11 -8.04 -0.82
N CYS A 151 21.94 -9.32 -1.11
CA CYS A 151 22.92 -10.39 -1.05
C CYS A 151 22.61 -11.48 -2.11
N ASN A 152 22.57 -11.08 -3.38
CA ASN A 152 22.42 -12.00 -4.53
C ASN A 152 21.06 -12.72 -4.62
N GLU A 153 20.05 -12.26 -3.88
CA GLU A 153 18.69 -12.75 -4.01
C GLU A 153 18.18 -12.49 -5.44
N PRO A 154 17.25 -13.31 -5.93
CA PRO A 154 16.53 -12.96 -7.15
C PRO A 154 15.69 -11.69 -6.92
N LEU A 155 15.62 -10.84 -7.94
CA LEU A 155 14.74 -9.66 -7.96
C LEU A 155 13.47 -9.94 -8.79
N ASP A 156 13.11 -11.21 -8.97
CA ASP A 156 11.92 -11.62 -9.71
C ASP A 156 10.62 -11.26 -8.96
N GLY A 157 10.70 -11.00 -7.65
CA GLY A 157 9.70 -10.30 -6.86
C GLY A 157 9.41 -8.86 -7.30
N LEU A 158 10.14 -8.29 -8.26
CA LEU A 158 9.76 -7.03 -8.93
C LEU A 158 9.13 -7.27 -10.31
N LEU A 159 9.12 -8.51 -10.78
CA LEU A 159 8.72 -8.93 -12.13
C LEU A 159 7.45 -9.78 -12.18
N SER A 160 6.87 -10.14 -11.03
CA SER A 160 5.62 -10.91 -10.85
C SER A 160 5.56 -12.33 -11.42
N LYS A 161 6.54 -12.78 -12.21
CA LYS A 161 6.40 -14.02 -13.01
C LYS A 161 6.36 -15.34 -12.23
N LYS A 162 6.73 -15.37 -10.94
CA LYS A 162 6.81 -16.62 -10.16
C LYS A 162 5.88 -16.72 -8.96
N THR A 163 5.14 -15.66 -8.63
CA THR A 163 4.32 -15.63 -7.40
C THR A 163 2.96 -16.33 -7.55
N GLY A 164 2.71 -17.06 -8.64
CA GLY A 164 1.41 -17.71 -8.89
C GLY A 164 0.30 -16.74 -9.30
N TYR A 165 0.55 -15.43 -9.34
CA TYR A 165 -0.38 -14.45 -9.90
C TYR A 165 -0.24 -14.41 -11.43
N GLU A 166 -0.81 -15.40 -12.10
CA GLU A 166 -0.95 -15.45 -13.57
C GLU A 166 -2.03 -14.50 -14.10
N GLU A 167 -2.24 -13.33 -13.49
CA GLU A 167 -3.25 -12.40 -13.98
C GLU A 167 -2.68 -11.57 -15.16
N ASP A 168 -3.35 -11.59 -16.31
CA ASP A 168 -3.00 -10.86 -17.54
C ASP A 168 -2.68 -9.37 -17.34
N TRP A 169 -3.18 -8.74 -16.27
CA TRP A 169 -2.90 -7.34 -15.98
C TRP A 169 -1.54 -7.12 -15.30
N LEU A 170 -0.96 -8.14 -14.65
CA LEU A 170 0.44 -8.15 -14.23
C LEU A 170 1.41 -8.41 -15.41
N ALA A 171 0.91 -8.99 -16.51
CA ALA A 171 1.73 -9.33 -17.68
C ALA A 171 2.29 -8.10 -18.43
N GLY A 172 1.71 -6.90 -18.26
CA GLY A 172 2.29 -5.66 -18.78
C GLY A 172 3.60 -5.31 -18.05
N PRO A 173 4.57 -4.63 -18.69
CA PRO A 173 5.83 -4.26 -18.05
C PRO A 173 5.57 -3.40 -16.81
N ALA A 174 6.19 -3.76 -15.68
CA ALA A 174 6.19 -2.93 -14.49
C ALA A 174 6.73 -1.53 -14.85
N PRO A 175 6.14 -0.45 -14.33
CA PRO A 175 6.48 0.92 -14.74
C PRO A 175 7.82 1.41 -14.20
N LEU A 176 8.86 0.59 -14.15
CA LEU A 176 10.12 0.86 -13.42
C LEU A 176 11.08 1.82 -14.14
N ARG A 177 10.82 2.16 -15.40
CA ARG A 177 11.70 3.01 -16.23
C ARG A 177 11.84 4.46 -15.77
N HIS A 178 11.08 4.88 -14.76
CA HIS A 178 11.21 6.21 -14.14
C HIS A 178 11.94 6.16 -12.78
N ALA A 179 12.21 4.95 -12.27
CA ALA A 179 12.81 4.75 -10.97
C ALA A 179 14.29 4.37 -11.08
N ARG A 180 15.07 4.71 -10.06
CA ARG A 180 16.43 4.23 -9.85
C ARG A 180 16.40 3.06 -8.89
N LEU A 181 17.14 1.99 -9.18
CA LEU A 181 17.34 0.87 -8.25
C LEU A 181 18.66 1.05 -7.51
N ILE A 182 18.62 1.07 -6.18
CA ILE A 182 19.80 1.23 -5.32
C ILE A 182 19.89 0.01 -4.38
N LEU A 183 20.87 -0.84 -4.63
CA LEU A 183 21.09 -2.08 -3.89
C LEU A 183 22.25 -1.91 -2.92
N TYR A 184 21.99 -2.02 -1.62
CA TYR A 184 23.03 -2.04 -0.58
C TYR A 184 23.51 -3.48 -0.37
N ARG A 185 24.58 -3.82 -1.08
CA ARG A 185 25.08 -5.19 -1.21
C ARG A 185 26.17 -5.51 -0.21
N LEU A 186 25.98 -6.58 0.55
CA LEU A 186 26.98 -7.07 1.52
C LEU A 186 28.27 -7.48 0.80
N THR A 187 29.42 -7.11 1.37
CA THR A 187 30.72 -7.46 0.78
C THR A 187 31.04 -8.97 0.83
N ASP A 188 30.36 -9.73 1.70
CA ASP A 188 30.43 -11.21 1.70
C ASP A 188 29.83 -11.80 0.42
N CYS A 189 28.83 -11.12 -0.13
CA CYS A 189 28.12 -11.57 -1.32
C CYS A 189 28.78 -11.01 -2.59
N PHE A 190 29.70 -10.05 -2.47
CA PHE A 190 30.39 -9.38 -3.58
C PHE A 190 31.60 -8.54 -3.18
N SER A 191 32.69 -8.62 -3.95
CA SER A 191 34.00 -8.05 -3.57
C SER A 191 34.29 -6.61 -4.08
N ALA A 192 33.28 -5.79 -4.39
CA ALA A 192 33.55 -4.38 -4.75
C ALA A 192 33.90 -3.51 -3.55
N ARG A 193 34.84 -2.59 -3.76
CA ARG A 193 35.27 -1.59 -2.76
C ARG A 193 34.60 -0.23 -2.94
N TYR A 194 33.88 -0.04 -4.05
CA TYR A 194 33.25 1.23 -4.42
C TYR A 194 31.86 0.96 -5.01
N ALA A 195 31.01 2.00 -5.02
CA ALA A 195 29.69 1.91 -5.62
C ALA A 195 29.79 1.76 -7.14
N LEU A 196 29.09 0.76 -7.68
CA LEU A 196 29.00 0.50 -9.12
C LEU A 196 27.73 1.12 -9.68
N ARG A 197 27.76 1.54 -10.94
CA ARG A 197 26.60 2.19 -11.60
C ARG A 197 26.32 1.59 -12.97
N ASN A 198 25.04 1.55 -13.33
CA ASN A 198 24.51 1.16 -14.63
C ASN A 198 25.10 -0.15 -15.15
N GLU A 199 25.87 -0.13 -16.24
CA GLU A 199 26.44 -1.35 -16.85
C GLU A 199 27.34 -2.12 -15.87
N GLU A 200 28.24 -1.44 -15.15
CA GLU A 200 29.09 -2.08 -14.14
C GLU A 200 28.26 -2.68 -12.99
N ALA A 201 27.22 -1.96 -12.56
CA ALA A 201 26.29 -2.46 -11.55
C ALA A 201 25.56 -3.71 -12.04
N LEU A 202 24.99 -3.66 -13.24
CA LEU A 202 24.29 -4.77 -13.88
C LEU A 202 25.21 -5.98 -14.05
N ASP A 203 26.43 -5.79 -14.53
CA ASP A 203 27.39 -6.88 -14.75
C ASP A 203 27.81 -7.56 -13.45
N SER A 204 27.77 -6.83 -12.32
CA SER A 204 28.04 -7.38 -11.01
C SER A 204 26.93 -8.28 -10.44
N LEU A 205 25.70 -8.17 -10.95
CA LEU A 205 24.54 -8.89 -10.42
C LEU A 205 24.48 -10.33 -10.97
N PRO A 206 23.87 -11.29 -10.26
CA PRO A 206 23.52 -12.58 -10.86
C PRO A 206 22.47 -12.40 -11.96
N GLU A 207 22.48 -13.27 -12.99
CA GLU A 207 21.55 -13.16 -14.13
C GLU A 207 20.07 -13.12 -13.72
N SER A 208 19.70 -13.83 -12.65
CA SER A 208 18.34 -13.80 -12.07
C SER A 208 17.90 -12.40 -11.63
N ALA A 209 18.81 -11.58 -11.12
CA ALA A 209 18.53 -10.21 -10.71
C ALA A 209 18.68 -9.21 -11.87
N LYS A 210 19.62 -9.44 -12.80
CA LYS A 210 19.84 -8.57 -13.97
C LYS A 210 18.58 -8.34 -14.79
N VAL A 211 17.75 -9.38 -14.97
CA VAL A 211 16.50 -9.27 -15.75
C VAL A 211 15.59 -8.18 -15.17
N ALA A 212 15.46 -8.10 -13.85
CA ALA A 212 14.63 -7.09 -13.20
C ALA A 212 15.29 -5.72 -13.18
N ALA A 213 16.58 -5.69 -12.83
CA ALA A 213 17.35 -4.46 -12.74
C ALA A 213 17.39 -3.69 -14.08
N ARG A 214 17.40 -4.39 -15.23
CA ARG A 214 17.34 -3.79 -16.57
C ARG A 214 16.04 -3.02 -16.88
N LEU A 215 14.98 -3.18 -16.07
CA LEU A 215 13.74 -2.42 -16.24
C LEU A 215 13.78 -1.02 -15.60
N PHE A 216 14.77 -0.77 -14.73
CA PHE A 216 14.95 0.51 -14.07
C PHE A 216 15.67 1.51 -14.98
N ALA A 217 15.46 2.80 -14.72
CA ALA A 217 16.13 3.88 -15.43
C ALA A 217 17.65 3.87 -15.18
N GLN A 218 18.02 3.58 -13.93
CA GLN A 218 19.40 3.52 -13.46
C GLN A 218 19.51 2.43 -12.40
N VAL A 219 20.70 1.86 -12.28
CA VAL A 219 21.01 0.83 -11.27
C VAL A 219 22.29 1.24 -10.56
N GLU A 220 22.28 1.21 -9.23
CA GLU A 220 23.45 1.46 -8.39
C GLU A 220 23.60 0.31 -7.39
N VAL A 221 24.81 -0.23 -7.28
CA VAL A 221 25.17 -1.26 -6.29
C VAL A 221 26.17 -0.64 -5.34
N VAL A 222 25.76 -0.45 -4.09
CA VAL A 222 26.56 0.16 -3.04
C VAL A 222 27.10 -0.95 -2.13
N PRO A 223 28.43 -1.17 -2.07
CA PRO A 223 28.98 -2.15 -1.14
C PRO A 223 28.82 -1.65 0.30
N VAL A 224 28.41 -2.56 1.19
CA VAL A 224 28.29 -2.34 2.64
C VAL A 224 28.99 -3.47 3.41
N ASP A 225 29.54 -3.13 4.57
CA ASP A 225 30.38 -3.99 5.38
C ASP A 225 29.62 -5.15 6.07
N GLN A 226 30.41 -6.18 6.39
CA GLN A 226 30.02 -7.57 6.69
C GLN A 226 29.46 -7.79 8.11
N SER A 227 28.60 -6.94 8.63
CA SER A 227 27.75 -7.41 9.72
C SER A 227 26.45 -7.89 9.12
N PRO A 228 26.27 -9.21 8.85
CA PRO A 228 24.95 -9.78 8.60
C PRO A 228 23.95 -9.36 9.65
N LYS A 229 24.39 -8.96 10.86
CA LYS A 229 23.52 -8.44 11.91
C LYS A 229 22.97 -7.04 11.64
N ALA A 230 23.52 -6.21 10.74
CA ALA A 230 22.97 -4.89 10.39
C ALA A 230 22.02 -5.00 9.17
N TRP A 231 20.88 -5.67 9.37
CA TRP A 231 20.05 -6.27 8.32
C TRP A 231 19.55 -5.26 7.28
N GLU A 232 18.65 -4.36 7.65
CA GLU A 232 17.89 -3.55 6.70
C GLU A 232 17.89 -2.09 7.10
N SER A 233 17.50 -1.80 8.35
CA SER A 233 17.31 -0.44 8.84
C SER A 233 18.58 0.40 8.74
N ALA A 234 19.74 -0.17 9.09
CA ALA A 234 21.04 0.47 8.92
C ALA A 234 21.27 0.99 7.49
N ARG A 235 20.86 0.20 6.48
CA ARG A 235 21.05 0.51 5.06
C ARG A 235 20.07 1.60 4.60
N TYR A 236 18.87 1.63 5.17
CA TYR A 236 17.90 2.70 4.92
C TYR A 236 18.39 4.03 5.51
N PHE A 237 18.91 4.03 6.74
CA PHE A 237 19.57 5.21 7.32
C PHE A 237 20.79 5.64 6.50
N LEU A 238 21.62 4.69 6.05
CA LEU A 238 22.77 4.98 5.18
C LEU A 238 22.33 5.65 3.87
N HIS A 239 21.25 5.18 3.26
CA HIS A 239 20.70 5.78 2.04
C HIS A 239 20.27 7.22 2.28
N MET A 240 19.48 7.47 3.32
CA MET A 240 19.01 8.81 3.67
C MET A 240 20.17 9.75 3.98
N TYR A 241 21.23 9.26 4.64
CA TYR A 241 22.44 10.04 4.90
C TYR A 241 23.26 10.35 3.63
N ARG A 242 23.49 9.36 2.77
CA ARG A 242 24.34 9.50 1.58
C ARG A 242 23.72 10.41 0.53
N ASN A 243 22.41 10.26 0.32
CA ASN A 243 21.67 10.97 -0.73
C ASN A 243 20.92 12.18 -0.20
N TYR A 244 21.09 12.59 1.06
CA TYR A 244 20.29 13.64 1.72
C TYR A 244 20.05 14.92 0.88
N ASP A 245 21.11 15.38 0.19
CA ASP A 245 21.07 16.59 -0.63
C ASP A 245 20.45 16.35 -2.02
N ASP A 246 20.49 15.10 -2.51
CA ASP A 246 20.03 14.64 -3.83
C ASP A 246 18.96 13.53 -3.72
N LEU A 247 18.08 13.62 -2.72
CA LEU A 247 17.01 12.65 -2.52
C LEU A 247 16.00 12.76 -3.67
N ALA A 248 15.63 11.60 -4.23
CA ALA A 248 14.45 11.47 -5.07
C ALA A 248 13.20 12.01 -4.35
N ASP A 249 12.18 12.43 -5.10
CA ASP A 249 10.92 12.93 -4.52
C ASP A 249 10.32 11.88 -3.57
N PHE A 250 10.38 10.62 -3.98
CA PHE A 250 10.00 9.48 -3.15
C PHE A 250 11.12 8.44 -3.06
N THR A 251 11.36 7.96 -1.84
CA THR A 251 12.17 6.78 -1.56
C THR A 251 11.22 5.63 -1.21
N LEU A 252 11.27 4.58 -2.02
CA LEU A 252 10.56 3.34 -1.81
C LEU A 252 11.53 2.31 -1.24
N VAL A 253 11.33 1.98 0.02
CA VAL A 253 12.14 1.04 0.77
C VAL A 253 11.48 -0.33 0.71
N LEU A 254 12.20 -1.33 0.18
CA LEU A 254 11.68 -2.68 -0.05
C LEU A 254 12.63 -3.75 0.46
N HIS A 255 12.07 -4.89 0.87
CA HIS A 255 12.83 -6.10 1.18
C HIS A 255 13.04 -6.95 -0.09
N PRO A 256 14.13 -7.73 -0.25
CA PRO A 256 14.40 -8.50 -1.47
C PRO A 256 13.28 -9.47 -1.91
N ASP A 257 12.54 -10.04 -0.97
CA ASP A 257 11.41 -10.94 -1.20
C ASP A 257 10.05 -10.20 -1.27
N VAL A 258 10.05 -8.91 -1.65
CA VAL A 258 8.92 -7.94 -1.73
C VAL A 258 7.51 -8.52 -1.59
N PHE A 259 7.15 -9.49 -2.43
CA PHE A 259 5.81 -10.07 -2.53
C PHE A 259 5.41 -11.04 -1.42
N GLU A 260 6.33 -11.45 -0.53
CA GLU A 260 5.94 -12.11 0.74
C GLU A 260 5.23 -11.12 1.70
N HIS A 261 5.38 -9.83 1.42
CA HIS A 261 5.17 -8.77 2.39
C HIS A 261 4.37 -7.60 1.83
N VAL A 262 4.36 -7.41 0.51
CA VAL A 262 3.61 -6.38 -0.22
C VAL A 262 2.79 -7.03 -1.33
N ASN A 263 1.49 -6.77 -1.34
CA ASN A 263 0.61 -7.22 -2.42
C ASN A 263 1.10 -6.62 -3.76
N PRO A 264 1.27 -7.45 -4.81
CA PRO A 264 1.77 -7.00 -6.09
C PRO A 264 0.93 -5.90 -6.76
N ARG A 265 -0.39 -5.90 -6.57
CA ARG A 265 -1.32 -4.89 -7.11
C ARG A 265 -1.12 -3.55 -6.44
N THR A 266 -1.05 -3.50 -5.10
CA THR A 266 -0.74 -2.29 -4.34
C THR A 266 0.56 -1.65 -4.84
N LEU A 267 1.64 -2.44 -4.89
CA LEU A 267 2.95 -1.95 -5.30
C LEU A 267 2.93 -1.41 -6.74
N ARG A 268 2.32 -2.16 -7.66
CA ARG A 268 2.23 -1.77 -9.07
C ARG A 268 1.41 -0.51 -9.27
N ASN A 269 0.24 -0.41 -8.63
CA ASN A 269 -0.61 0.78 -8.74
C ASN A 269 0.08 2.01 -8.16
N MET A 270 0.80 1.87 -7.04
CA MET A 270 1.62 2.93 -6.47
C MET A 270 2.72 3.38 -7.43
N LEU A 271 3.54 2.45 -7.95
CA LEU A 271 4.62 2.76 -8.90
C LEU A 271 4.10 3.39 -10.19
N GLN A 272 2.94 2.92 -10.69
CA GLN A 272 2.30 3.50 -11.86
C GLN A 272 1.81 4.92 -11.57
N SER A 273 1.28 5.16 -10.36
CA SER A 273 0.84 6.50 -9.94
C SER A 273 1.99 7.47 -9.77
N LEU A 274 3.13 6.99 -9.29
CA LEU A 274 4.35 7.78 -9.23
C LEU A 274 4.85 8.11 -10.65
N ARG A 275 4.88 7.12 -11.55
CA ARG A 275 5.30 7.34 -12.94
C ARG A 275 4.51 8.43 -13.66
N VAL A 276 3.19 8.43 -13.50
CA VAL A 276 2.28 9.34 -14.21
C VAL A 276 1.96 10.61 -13.42
N GLY A 277 2.61 10.83 -12.28
CA GLY A 277 2.50 12.09 -11.55
C GLY A 277 1.24 12.28 -10.73
N THR A 278 0.42 11.25 -10.61
CA THR A 278 -0.90 11.34 -9.99
C THR A 278 -0.92 10.86 -8.55
N PHE A 279 0.20 10.31 -8.06
CA PHE A 279 0.25 9.70 -6.73
C PHE A 279 -0.27 10.65 -5.65
N ARG A 280 0.24 11.87 -5.52
CA ARG A 280 -0.23 12.86 -4.52
C ARG A 280 -1.71 13.21 -4.67
N LEU A 281 -2.21 13.16 -5.90
CA LEU A 281 -3.56 13.57 -6.28
C LEU A 281 -4.61 12.47 -6.09
N ALA A 282 -4.20 11.22 -5.92
CA ALA A 282 -5.11 10.09 -5.82
C ALA A 282 -5.86 10.04 -4.46
N GLY A 283 -5.24 10.54 -3.39
CA GLY A 283 -5.83 10.58 -2.05
C GLY A 283 -6.43 11.94 -1.69
N ASN A 284 -6.89 12.03 -0.45
CA ASN A 284 -7.44 13.25 0.14
C ASN A 284 -6.45 13.89 1.11
N GLY A 285 -6.39 15.22 1.11
CA GLY A 285 -5.46 15.99 1.94
C GLY A 285 -4.05 16.08 1.37
N ASP A 286 -3.24 16.96 1.94
CA ASP A 286 -1.95 17.36 1.36
C ASP A 286 -0.78 16.50 1.84
N THR A 287 -0.98 15.64 2.85
CA THR A 287 0.13 14.96 3.55
C THR A 287 0.03 13.44 3.54
N TRP A 288 -1.05 12.84 3.04
CA TRP A 288 -1.27 11.39 3.11
C TRP A 288 -0.14 10.58 2.46
N HIS A 289 0.41 11.11 1.36
CA HIS A 289 1.44 10.46 0.53
C HIS A 289 2.85 10.56 1.11
N GLN A 290 3.07 11.38 2.14
CA GLN A 290 4.42 11.69 2.60
C GLN A 290 5.12 10.52 3.28
N HIS A 291 4.37 9.62 3.93
CA HIS A 291 4.84 8.33 4.44
C HIS A 291 3.70 7.33 4.44
N LEU A 292 3.97 6.13 3.95
CA LEU A 292 3.03 5.02 3.81
C LEU A 292 3.73 3.70 4.12
N SER A 293 3.31 2.98 5.17
CA SER A 293 3.71 1.59 5.34
C SER A 293 3.05 0.72 4.25
N LEU A 294 3.87 -0.14 3.66
CA LEU A 294 3.46 -1.06 2.61
C LEU A 294 3.26 -2.47 3.12
N SER A 295 3.91 -2.83 4.24
CA SER A 295 3.88 -4.17 4.82
C SER A 295 2.46 -4.63 5.17
N HIS A 296 2.02 -5.77 4.61
CA HIS A 296 0.65 -6.29 4.73
C HIS A 296 0.34 -6.93 6.09
N HIS A 297 1.38 -7.24 6.89
CA HIS A 297 1.26 -8.09 8.08
C HIS A 297 0.56 -7.43 9.28
N TYR A 298 0.27 -6.13 9.23
CA TYR A 298 -0.68 -5.49 10.15
C TYR A 298 -2.09 -6.10 10.11
N LEU A 299 -2.41 -6.92 9.09
CA LEU A 299 -3.77 -7.31 8.77
C LEU A 299 -4.05 -8.82 8.84
N PHE A 300 -3.03 -9.68 8.67
CA PHE A 300 -3.24 -11.12 8.49
C PHE A 300 -3.00 -11.99 9.73
N ARG A 301 -2.07 -11.62 10.63
CA ARG A 301 -1.81 -12.37 11.87
C ARG A 301 -1.61 -11.45 13.07
N PRO A 302 -2.70 -10.99 13.71
CA PRO A 302 -2.62 -10.23 14.96
C PRO A 302 -1.80 -10.94 16.05
N SER A 303 -1.61 -12.27 15.97
CA SER A 303 -0.74 -13.03 16.88
C SER A 303 0.75 -12.77 16.66
N ARG A 304 1.22 -12.56 15.41
CA ARG A 304 2.57 -12.04 15.14
C ARG A 304 2.72 -10.61 15.61
N ALA A 305 1.60 -9.89 15.68
CA ALA A 305 1.61 -8.58 16.28
C ALA A 305 1.78 -8.69 17.82
N ARG A 306 0.91 -9.43 18.49
CA ARG A 306 0.83 -9.46 19.96
C ARG A 306 2.06 -9.99 20.70
N PHE A 307 2.90 -10.80 20.05
CA PHE A 307 4.07 -11.37 20.70
C PHE A 307 5.31 -11.06 19.87
N ALA A 308 6.36 -10.61 20.54
CA ALA A 308 7.70 -10.64 19.98
C ALA A 308 7.92 -12.00 19.34
N SER A 309 8.57 -12.04 18.17
CA SER A 309 9.15 -13.30 17.70
C SER A 309 9.84 -13.93 18.91
N ALA A 310 9.54 -15.21 19.20
CA ALA A 310 10.11 -15.90 20.37
C ALA A 310 11.65 -15.81 20.39
N ASN A 311 12.26 -15.49 19.25
CA ASN A 311 13.69 -15.28 19.07
C ASN A 311 14.19 -13.89 19.54
N CYS A 312 13.33 -13.00 20.00
CA CYS A 312 13.67 -11.63 20.41
C CYS A 312 13.48 -11.34 21.90
N THR A 313 13.14 -12.34 22.72
CA THR A 313 13.09 -12.19 24.18
C THR A 313 14.46 -11.96 24.81
N ASP A 314 15.53 -12.43 24.15
CA ASP A 314 16.93 -12.30 24.60
C ASP A 314 17.72 -11.26 23.75
N ALA A 315 17.02 -10.33 23.08
CA ALA A 315 17.67 -9.30 22.27
C ALA A 315 18.59 -8.40 23.13
N GLU A 316 19.74 -8.00 22.59
CA GLU A 316 20.67 -7.10 23.27
C GLU A 316 20.07 -5.68 23.39
N LEU A 317 19.23 -5.29 22.43
CA LEU A 317 18.48 -4.03 22.46
C LEU A 317 16.98 -4.26 22.54
N GLY A 318 16.40 -3.86 23.67
CA GLY A 318 14.94 -3.80 23.82
C GLY A 318 14.33 -2.62 23.07
N PHE A 319 13.00 -2.64 22.91
CA PHE A 319 12.25 -1.52 22.32
C PHE A 319 12.54 -0.18 23.01
N GLN A 320 12.65 -0.18 24.34
CA GLN A 320 12.89 1.03 25.14
C GLN A 320 14.26 1.64 24.84
N ASP A 321 15.30 0.80 24.74
CA ASP A 321 16.65 1.24 24.43
C ASP A 321 16.72 1.81 23.02
N LEU A 322 16.09 1.13 22.05
CA LEU A 322 16.03 1.59 20.67
C LEU A 322 15.26 2.91 20.56
N TRP A 323 14.15 3.05 21.28
CA TRP A 323 13.40 4.30 21.36
C TRP A 323 14.26 5.46 21.88
N GLN A 324 14.89 5.26 23.04
CA GLN A 324 15.74 6.27 23.65
C GLN A 324 16.90 6.65 22.73
N GLN A 325 17.48 5.70 21.99
CA GLN A 325 18.56 5.99 21.03
C GLN A 325 18.07 6.77 19.80
N LEU A 326 16.87 6.50 19.30
CA LEU A 326 16.33 7.18 18.09
C LEU A 326 15.75 8.57 18.38
N PHE A 327 15.00 8.70 19.48
CA PHE A 327 14.21 9.89 19.78
C PHE A 327 14.81 10.72 20.92
N ASN A 328 15.68 10.15 21.75
CA ASN A 328 16.18 10.76 22.98
C ASN A 328 15.04 11.22 23.91
N GLU A 329 13.97 10.44 23.96
CA GLU A 329 12.74 10.68 24.71
C GLU A 329 12.38 9.46 25.56
N THR A 330 11.52 9.63 26.56
CA THR A 330 10.95 8.50 27.29
C THR A 330 10.03 7.71 26.37
N PRO A 331 10.12 6.37 26.33
CA PRO A 331 9.23 5.54 25.51
C PRO A 331 7.77 5.68 25.94
N PRO A 332 6.83 5.45 25.02
CA PRO A 332 5.40 5.37 25.34
C PRO A 332 5.10 4.30 26.39
N GLU A 333 3.97 4.45 27.08
CA GLU A 333 3.52 3.50 28.11
C GLU A 333 3.27 2.09 27.54
N GLU A 334 3.27 1.07 28.41
CA GLU A 334 3.10 -0.34 28.01
C GLU A 334 1.77 -0.64 27.33
N GLU A 335 0.69 0.03 27.73
CA GLU A 335 -0.63 -0.15 27.13
C GLU A 335 -0.62 0.27 25.65
N GLU A 336 0.01 1.41 25.33
CA GLU A 336 0.20 1.83 23.94
C GLU A 336 1.05 0.80 23.20
N ARG A 337 2.13 0.29 23.83
CA ARG A 337 3.03 -0.71 23.24
C ARG A 337 2.37 -2.06 22.96
N SER A 338 1.44 -2.50 23.80
CA SER A 338 0.80 -3.82 23.73
C SER A 338 -0.13 -4.00 22.52
N ASN A 339 -0.53 -2.88 21.90
CA ASN A 339 -1.34 -2.88 20.69
C ASN A 339 -0.51 -3.06 19.40
N PHE A 340 0.82 -3.13 19.51
CA PHE A 340 1.70 -3.15 18.35
C PHE A 340 2.19 -4.53 17.98
N GLY A 341 2.62 -4.63 16.72
CA GLY A 341 3.13 -5.84 16.15
C GLY A 341 4.63 -5.91 15.91
N PHE A 342 5.16 -7.13 15.96
CA PHE A 342 6.54 -7.42 15.58
C PHE A 342 6.61 -7.89 14.15
N TYR A 343 7.49 -7.25 13.38
CA TYR A 343 7.67 -7.61 11.99
C TYR A 343 9.06 -7.22 11.49
N CYS A 344 9.86 -8.21 11.10
CA CYS A 344 11.07 -7.97 10.30
C CYS A 344 10.67 -7.77 8.83
N CYS A 345 11.53 -7.13 8.03
CA CYS A 345 11.31 -6.86 6.59
C CYS A 345 10.51 -5.58 6.30
N SER A 346 10.99 -4.44 6.82
CA SER A 346 10.28 -3.16 6.70
C SER A 346 10.12 -2.70 5.26
N GLN A 347 8.89 -2.34 4.87
CA GLN A 347 8.61 -1.81 3.54
C GLN A 347 7.68 -0.61 3.62
N PHE A 348 8.15 0.51 3.07
CA PHE A 348 7.43 1.77 3.14
C PHE A 348 7.86 2.70 2.01
N LEU A 349 6.99 3.66 1.72
CA LEU A 349 7.29 4.82 0.89
C LEU A 349 7.47 6.03 1.80
N VAL A 350 8.48 6.86 1.53
CA VAL A 350 8.65 8.15 2.20
C VAL A 350 9.00 9.25 1.20
N HIS A 351 8.39 10.42 1.36
CA HIS A 351 8.68 11.61 0.58
C HIS A 351 9.90 12.34 1.17
N ARG A 352 10.75 12.92 0.30
CA ARG A 352 12.00 13.59 0.72
C ARG A 352 11.81 14.65 1.80
N ASP A 353 10.66 15.34 1.82
CA ASP A 353 10.42 16.39 2.80
C ASP A 353 10.36 15.85 4.23
N LEU A 354 9.83 14.64 4.44
CA LEU A 354 9.85 14.00 5.76
C LEU A 354 11.23 13.50 6.15
N VAL A 355 12.05 13.09 5.18
CA VAL A 355 13.45 12.78 5.42
C VAL A 355 14.22 14.05 5.81
N ARG A 356 13.96 15.16 5.13
CA ARG A 356 14.60 16.46 5.42
C ARG A 356 14.11 17.13 6.70
N ALA A 357 12.98 16.71 7.25
CA ALA A 357 12.52 17.17 8.55
C ALA A 357 13.51 16.81 9.69
N ARG A 358 14.43 15.86 9.47
CA ARG A 358 15.54 15.56 10.38
C ARG A 358 16.86 15.94 9.74
N HIS A 359 17.80 16.43 10.54
CA HIS A 359 19.13 16.80 10.05
C HIS A 359 19.89 15.56 9.52
N ARG A 360 20.67 15.74 8.45
CA ARG A 360 21.51 14.70 7.83
C ARG A 360 22.32 13.88 8.84
N GLY A 361 22.94 14.54 9.81
CA GLY A 361 23.75 13.90 10.85
C GLY A 361 22.99 12.97 11.78
N TRP A 362 21.66 13.14 11.93
CA TRP A 362 20.82 12.22 12.70
C TRP A 362 20.77 10.84 12.04
N TYR A 363 20.63 10.78 10.71
CA TYR A 363 20.65 9.52 9.96
C TYR A 363 22.00 8.79 10.08
N LEU A 364 23.11 9.54 10.05
CA LEU A 364 24.44 8.97 10.28
C LEU A 364 24.58 8.41 11.70
N HIS A 365 24.11 9.17 12.69
CA HIS A 365 24.14 8.74 14.09
C HIS A 365 23.34 7.46 14.28
N ALA A 366 22.08 7.42 13.81
CA ALA A 366 21.24 6.23 13.88
C ALA A 366 21.89 5.04 13.16
N GLN A 367 22.49 5.25 12.00
CA GLN A 367 23.18 4.19 11.25
C GLN A 367 24.39 3.61 12.01
N GLN A 368 25.19 4.45 12.67
CA GLN A 368 26.48 4.06 13.26
C GLN A 368 26.41 3.65 14.72
N GLN A 369 25.48 4.22 15.50
CA GLN A 369 25.47 4.06 16.96
C GLN A 369 24.51 2.98 17.44
N ILE A 370 23.47 2.68 16.65
CA ILE A 370 22.50 1.63 16.99
C ILE A 370 23.02 0.28 16.49
N SER A 371 23.02 -0.72 17.36
CA SER A 371 23.29 -2.10 16.97
C SER A 371 22.07 -2.67 16.24
N TRP A 372 22.12 -2.66 14.91
CA TRP A 372 20.98 -2.99 14.04
C TRP A 372 20.65 -4.49 13.93
N GLU A 373 20.79 -5.25 15.00
CA GLU A 373 20.49 -6.69 15.03
C GLU A 373 19.06 -7.03 14.57
N HIS A 374 18.80 -8.32 14.33
CA HIS A 374 17.52 -8.80 13.80
C HIS A 374 16.31 -8.25 14.58
N CYS A 375 16.39 -8.20 15.90
CA CYS A 375 15.32 -7.70 16.76
C CYS A 375 15.17 -6.17 16.70
N ALA A 376 16.28 -5.42 16.70
CA ALA A 376 16.25 -3.97 16.48
C ALA A 376 15.63 -3.62 15.12
N THR A 377 15.98 -4.36 14.07
CA THR A 377 15.38 -4.21 12.74
C THR A 377 13.88 -4.52 12.75
N SER A 378 13.45 -5.53 13.52
CA SER A 378 12.03 -5.91 13.63
C SER A 378 11.16 -4.84 14.32
N TYR A 379 11.73 -4.08 15.26
CA TYR A 379 11.02 -2.95 15.87
C TYR A 379 10.90 -1.75 14.92
N MET A 380 11.77 -1.66 13.91
CA MET A 380 11.82 -0.49 13.05
C MET A 380 10.57 -0.32 12.18
N GLU A 381 9.85 -1.39 11.85
CA GLU A 381 8.61 -1.26 11.09
C GLU A 381 7.62 -0.29 11.77
N LEU A 382 7.49 -0.41 13.10
CA LEU A 382 6.70 0.51 13.90
C LEU A 382 7.35 1.90 13.98
N LEU A 383 8.66 1.93 14.21
CA LEU A 383 9.38 3.16 14.52
C LEU A 383 9.55 4.05 13.28
N TRP A 384 9.46 3.53 12.05
CA TRP A 384 9.42 4.36 10.84
C TRP A 384 8.25 5.33 10.88
N HIS A 385 7.08 4.88 11.32
CA HIS A 385 5.92 5.75 11.50
C HIS A 385 6.21 6.86 12.52
N GLY A 386 6.83 6.51 13.65
CA GLY A 386 7.27 7.48 14.67
C GLY A 386 8.30 8.48 14.14
N ILE A 387 9.29 8.01 13.38
CA ILE A 387 10.34 8.83 12.77
C ILE A 387 9.74 9.86 11.81
N PHE A 388 8.81 9.46 10.95
CA PHE A 388 8.32 10.31 9.87
C PHE A 388 7.04 11.08 10.21
N ARG A 389 6.19 10.57 11.10
CA ARG A 389 4.89 11.18 11.45
C ARG A 389 4.82 11.69 12.88
N GLY A 390 5.77 11.33 13.75
CA GLY A 390 5.73 11.70 15.17
C GLY A 390 4.59 11.03 15.95
N VAL A 391 3.95 10.01 15.37
CA VAL A 391 2.94 9.18 16.01
C VAL A 391 3.32 7.72 15.79
N LEU A 392 2.98 6.85 16.74
CA LEU A 392 3.35 5.42 16.66
C LEU A 392 2.24 4.56 16.12
N HIS A 393 1.00 4.95 16.38
CA HIS A 393 -0.14 4.18 15.96
C HIS A 393 -0.43 4.46 14.48
N GLU A 394 0.01 3.56 13.61
CA GLU A 394 -0.49 3.53 12.24
C GLU A 394 -1.87 2.86 12.21
N ARG A 395 -2.88 3.58 11.70
CA ARG A 395 -4.19 2.99 11.42
C ARG A 395 -4.06 2.02 10.26
N LYS A 396 -4.83 0.93 10.30
CA LYS A 396 -4.97 0.01 9.16
C LYS A 396 -5.33 0.79 7.90
N ARG A 397 -4.77 0.43 6.74
CA ARG A 397 -4.97 1.20 5.50
C ARG A 397 -6.45 1.36 5.13
N GLN A 398 -7.27 0.33 5.33
CA GLN A 398 -8.72 0.40 5.11
C GLN A 398 -9.45 1.37 6.04
N ASP A 399 -8.86 1.74 7.18
CA ASP A 399 -9.46 2.70 8.11
C ASP A 399 -8.96 4.14 7.85
N ARG A 400 -8.13 4.34 6.82
CA ARG A 400 -7.50 5.62 6.47
C ARG A 400 -8.26 6.30 5.31
N PRO A 401 -9.27 7.15 5.57
CA PRO A 401 -10.07 7.81 4.53
C PRO A 401 -9.29 8.86 3.73
N GLU A 402 -8.04 9.14 4.08
CA GLU A 402 -7.15 9.97 3.28
C GLU A 402 -6.49 9.19 2.13
N LEU A 403 -6.40 7.87 2.21
CA LEU A 403 -5.76 7.05 1.19
C LEU A 403 -6.67 6.86 -0.04
N PRO A 404 -6.09 6.79 -1.26
CA PRO A 404 -6.83 6.34 -2.44
C PRO A 404 -7.36 4.92 -2.26
N LEU A 405 -8.44 4.58 -2.96
CA LEU A 405 -9.08 3.26 -2.86
C LEU A 405 -8.11 2.09 -3.12
N PHE A 406 -7.21 2.25 -4.10
CA PHE A 406 -6.24 1.19 -4.46
C PHE A 406 -5.24 0.83 -3.37
N LEU A 407 -5.01 1.70 -2.39
CA LEU A 407 -4.18 1.40 -1.22
C LEU A 407 -4.97 0.75 -0.07
N ARG A 408 -6.30 0.65 -0.22
CA ARG A 408 -7.23 0.18 0.83
C ARG A 408 -7.80 -1.21 0.54
N VAL A 409 -7.97 -1.56 -0.72
CA VAL A 409 -8.69 -2.78 -1.17
C VAL A 409 -7.90 -4.08 -1.06
N ASP A 410 -6.58 -4.04 -1.22
CA ASP A 410 -5.75 -5.23 -1.46
C ASP A 410 -5.34 -5.98 -0.18
N ASN A 411 -6.13 -5.84 0.89
CA ASN A 411 -5.89 -6.53 2.16
C ASN A 411 -6.86 -7.69 2.41
N PHE A 412 -7.77 -7.98 1.46
CA PHE A 412 -8.86 -8.93 1.68
C PHE A 412 -8.61 -10.34 1.13
N LEU A 413 -7.75 -10.47 0.12
CA LEU A 413 -7.59 -11.72 -0.65
C LEU A 413 -6.12 -11.96 -0.99
N GLU A 414 -5.35 -12.40 0.01
CA GLU A 414 -4.21 -13.29 -0.23
C GLU A 414 -4.30 -14.39 0.82
N GLY A 415 -4.34 -15.63 0.36
CA GLY A 415 -4.72 -16.78 1.17
C GLY A 415 -3.97 -16.80 2.50
N THR A 416 -4.73 -17.02 3.57
CA THR A 416 -4.17 -17.71 4.73
C THR A 416 -3.41 -18.90 4.18
N SER A 417 -2.10 -18.94 4.37
CA SER A 417 -1.30 -20.14 4.13
C SER A 417 -1.76 -21.33 5.01
N ASP A 418 -2.82 -21.12 5.79
CA ASP A 418 -3.49 -22.07 6.67
C ASP A 418 -4.85 -22.56 6.13
N GLY A 419 -5.37 -22.02 5.02
CA GLY A 419 -6.55 -22.56 4.33
C GLY A 419 -7.86 -22.61 5.14
N LEU A 420 -7.96 -21.87 6.25
CA LEU A 420 -9.16 -21.83 7.09
C LEU A 420 -9.91 -20.52 6.89
N ILE A 421 -11.09 -20.64 6.29
CA ILE A 421 -12.25 -19.76 6.48
C ILE A 421 -13.08 -20.36 7.62
#